data_AF-A0A249P419-F1
#
_entry.id   AF-A0A249P419-F1
#
_cell.length_a   1.000
_cell.length_b   1.000
_cell.length_c   1.000
_cell.angle_alpha   90.00
_cell.angle_beta   90.00
_cell.angle_gamma   90.00
#
_symmetry.space_group_name_H-M   'P 1'
#
loop_
_entity.id
_entity.type
_entity.pdbx_description
1 polymer ?
#
loop_
_entity_poly.entity_id
_entity_poly.type
_entity_poly.pdbx_seq_one_letter_code
_entity_poly.pdbx_strand_id
1 'polypeptide(L)'
;MPLAALADTPPAMRTDGVAQPIDLFLASLRTAWQDGATRPTDRPIVKAKRGRRRPDPLVKATADLRNWFEAEPWRTGSELLSRLQAEYPGDYPDKLLRTLQRRLKVWRSEQADVLLFGTLNTEPPIQQIARPH
;
A
#
# COMPACT_ATOMS: atom_id res chain seq x y z
N MET A 1 41.31 -53.75 -10.13
CA MET A 1 40.32 -53.27 -11.12
C MET A 1 40.25 -51.74 -10.99
N PRO A 2 40.80 -50.97 -11.95
CA PRO A 2 40.93 -49.52 -11.84
C PRO A 2 39.61 -48.78 -12.10
N LEU A 3 39.47 -47.63 -11.42
CA LEU A 3 38.32 -46.74 -11.32
C LEU A 3 38.14 -45.84 -12.58
N ALA A 4 38.16 -46.43 -13.79
CA ALA A 4 38.19 -45.69 -15.07
C ALA A 4 36.96 -45.91 -15.97
N ALA A 5 35.85 -46.46 -15.45
CA ALA A 5 34.72 -46.93 -16.26
C ALA A 5 33.40 -46.16 -16.06
N LEU A 6 33.45 -44.87 -15.68
CA LEU A 6 32.26 -44.06 -15.42
C LEU A 6 32.27 -42.69 -16.11
N ALA A 7 32.86 -42.59 -17.31
CA ALA A 7 32.88 -41.35 -18.10
C ALA A 7 32.14 -41.40 -19.44
N ASP A 8 31.59 -42.55 -19.86
CA ASP A 8 30.89 -42.71 -21.14
C ASP A 8 29.45 -43.20 -20.97
N THR A 9 28.71 -42.59 -20.04
CA THR A 9 27.24 -42.73 -20.05
C THR A 9 26.67 -41.50 -20.75
N PRO A 10 26.27 -41.58 -22.04
CA PRO A 10 25.54 -40.48 -22.65
C PRO A 10 24.28 -40.23 -21.82
N PRO A 11 23.91 -38.96 -21.56
CA PRO A 11 22.72 -38.66 -20.79
C PRO A 11 21.55 -39.34 -21.47
N ALA A 12 20.78 -40.12 -20.70
CA ALA A 12 19.56 -40.75 -21.16
C ALA A 12 18.73 -39.71 -21.91
N MET A 13 18.74 -39.82 -23.24
CA MET A 13 17.99 -38.94 -24.12
C MET A 13 16.53 -39.17 -23.75
N ARG A 14 15.95 -38.21 -23.06
CA ARG A 14 14.53 -38.20 -22.73
C ARG A 14 13.81 -38.04 -24.06
N THR A 15 13.41 -39.15 -24.65
CA THR A 15 12.64 -39.21 -25.89
C THR A 15 11.18 -38.94 -25.57
N ASP A 16 10.86 -37.69 -25.27
CA ASP A 16 9.48 -37.19 -25.31
C ASP A 16 9.53 -35.72 -25.70
N GLY A 17 9.23 -35.43 -26.96
CA GLY A 17 9.03 -34.07 -27.45
C GLY A 17 9.71 -33.82 -28.78
N VAL A 18 8.89 -33.62 -29.81
CA VAL A 18 9.27 -33.00 -31.08
C VAL A 18 10.25 -31.86 -30.81
N ALA A 19 11.42 -31.90 -31.44
CA ALA A 19 12.41 -30.83 -31.35
C ALA A 19 11.69 -29.50 -31.62
N GLN A 20 11.48 -28.71 -30.57
CA GLN A 20 10.75 -27.46 -30.69
C GLN A 20 11.47 -26.61 -31.73
N PRO A 21 10.77 -26.04 -32.72
CA PRO A 21 11.38 -25.14 -33.70
C PRO A 21 12.19 -24.08 -32.96
N ILE A 22 13.41 -23.80 -33.44
CA ILE A 22 14.30 -22.83 -32.80
C ILE A 22 13.62 -21.47 -32.55
N ASP A 23 12.68 -21.10 -33.42
CA ASP A 23 11.85 -19.91 -33.29
C ASP A 23 11.01 -19.89 -32.02
N LEU A 24 10.45 -21.04 -31.61
CA LEU A 24 9.70 -21.17 -30.36
C LEU A 24 10.62 -21.02 -29.14
N PHE A 25 11.85 -21.55 -29.22
CA PHE A 25 12.86 -21.37 -28.19
C PHE A 25 13.30 -19.89 -28.07
N LEU A 26 13.56 -19.22 -29.19
CA LEU A 26 13.90 -17.79 -29.21
C LEU A 26 12.74 -16.91 -28.73
N ALA A 27 11.50 -17.28 -29.06
CA ALA A 27 10.30 -16.60 -28.55
C ALA A 27 10.18 -16.74 -27.02
N SER A 28 10.54 -17.90 -26.46
CA SER A 28 10.53 -18.11 -25.01
C SER A 28 11.60 -17.28 -24.27
N LEU A 29 12.79 -17.10 -24.86
CA LEU A 29 13.85 -16.27 -24.30
C LEU A 29 13.46 -14.78 -24.18
N ARG A 30 12.59 -14.30 -25.08
CA ARG A 30 12.07 -12.92 -25.05
C ARG A 30 11.30 -12.58 -23.77
N THR A 31 10.64 -13.56 -23.15
CA THR A 31 9.87 -13.39 -21.91
C THR A 31 10.54 -13.99 -20.68
N ALA A 32 11.62 -14.76 -20.85
CA ALA A 32 12.33 -15.42 -19.76
C ALA A 32 12.86 -14.47 -18.67
N TRP A 33 13.19 -13.22 -19.01
CA TRP A 33 13.63 -12.20 -18.04
C TRP A 33 12.49 -11.65 -17.18
N GLN A 34 11.22 -11.80 -17.61
CA GLN A 34 10.06 -11.38 -16.82
C GLN A 34 9.82 -12.31 -15.64
N ASP A 35 10.24 -13.58 -15.76
CA ASP A 35 10.11 -14.61 -14.73
C ASP A 35 11.38 -14.74 -13.87
N GLY A 36 12.28 -13.75 -13.93
CA GLY A 36 13.61 -13.75 -13.32
C GLY A 36 13.70 -13.85 -11.80
N ALA A 37 12.60 -14.19 -11.11
CA ALA A 37 12.59 -14.52 -9.68
C ALA A 37 12.84 -16.02 -9.45
N THR A 38 13.92 -16.57 -10.02
CA THR A 38 14.23 -18.01 -9.91
C THR A 38 14.93 -18.38 -8.60
N ARG A 39 15.43 -17.41 -7.83
CA ARG A 39 15.93 -17.68 -6.47
C ARG A 39 14.76 -17.66 -5.49
N PRO A 40 14.56 -18.72 -4.67
CA PRO A 40 13.62 -18.68 -3.56
C PRO A 40 13.78 -17.46 -2.63
N THR A 41 14.96 -16.83 -2.63
CA THR A 41 15.32 -15.63 -1.87
C THR A 41 14.87 -14.31 -2.51
N ASP A 42 14.54 -14.26 -3.81
CA ASP A 42 14.06 -13.04 -4.48
C ASP A 42 12.57 -12.78 -4.22
N ARG A 43 11.92 -13.63 -3.43
CA ARG A 43 10.58 -13.34 -2.92
C ARG A 43 10.64 -12.04 -2.13
N PRO A 44 9.76 -11.06 -2.42
CA PRO A 44 9.71 -9.83 -1.65
C PRO A 44 9.44 -10.20 -0.19
N ILE A 45 10.45 -10.01 0.66
CA ILE A 45 10.29 -10.19 2.10
C ILE A 45 9.35 -9.07 2.55
N VAL A 46 8.09 -9.43 2.80
CA VAL A 46 7.12 -8.55 3.43
C VAL A 46 7.61 -8.31 4.85
N LYS A 47 8.40 -7.24 5.03
CA LYS A 47 8.91 -6.86 6.35
C LYS A 47 7.71 -6.55 7.24
N ALA A 48 7.58 -7.29 8.33
CA ALA A 48 6.58 -7.01 9.35
C ALA A 48 6.72 -5.54 9.79
N LYS A 49 5.61 -4.80 9.75
CA LYS A 49 5.60 -3.38 10.10
C LYS A 49 6.00 -3.25 11.57
N ARG A 50 7.18 -2.68 11.83
CA ARG A 50 7.68 -2.46 13.19
C ARG A 50 6.69 -1.58 13.95
N GLY A 51 6.02 -2.15 14.95
CA GLY A 51 5.07 -1.43 15.79
C GLY A 51 5.75 -0.31 16.59
N ARG A 52 4.98 0.69 17.00
CA ARG A 52 5.46 1.76 17.87
C ARG A 52 5.63 1.19 19.29
N ARG A 53 6.83 1.25 19.85
CA ARG A 53 7.10 0.79 21.23
C ARG A 53 6.43 1.62 22.32
N ARG A 54 6.05 2.86 22.01
CA ARG A 54 5.42 3.80 22.93
C ARG A 54 3.99 4.08 22.46
N PRO A 55 2.99 4.16 23.34
CA PRO A 55 1.67 4.67 22.99
C PRO A 55 1.75 6.14 22.54
N ASP A 56 0.96 6.52 21.55
CA ASP A 56 0.96 7.89 21.01
C ASP A 56 0.41 8.87 22.06
N PRO A 57 1.15 9.93 22.41
CA PRO A 57 0.72 10.87 23.45
C PRO A 57 -0.59 11.57 23.09
N LEU A 58 -0.92 11.72 21.80
CA LEU A 58 -2.12 12.43 21.35
C LEU A 58 -3.38 11.54 21.32
N VAL A 59 -3.31 10.26 21.72
CA VAL A 59 -4.47 9.34 21.62
C VAL A 59 -5.69 9.90 22.35
N LYS A 60 -5.51 10.43 23.57
CA LYS A 60 -6.59 11.01 24.37
C LYS A 60 -7.24 12.22 23.67
N ALA A 61 -6.41 13.14 23.16
CA ALA A 61 -6.87 14.34 22.46
C ALA A 61 -7.30 14.11 21.00
N THR A 62 -7.21 12.88 20.47
CA THR A 62 -7.47 12.64 19.04
C THR A 62 -8.93 12.92 18.68
N ALA A 63 -9.87 12.56 19.56
CA ALA A 63 -11.28 12.81 19.36
C ALA A 63 -11.58 14.32 19.31
N ASP A 64 -11.06 15.07 20.27
CA ASP A 64 -11.26 16.53 20.33
C ASP A 64 -10.66 17.23 19.12
N LEU A 65 -9.45 16.84 18.72
CA LEU A 65 -8.78 17.36 17.53
C LEU A 65 -9.56 17.06 16.25
N ARG A 66 -10.20 15.89 16.16
CA ARG A 66 -11.03 15.52 15.00
C ARG A 66 -12.29 16.38 14.97
N ASN A 67 -12.97 16.56 16.11
CA ASN A 67 -14.14 17.42 16.21
C ASN A 67 -13.82 18.88 15.81
N TRP A 68 -12.70 19.42 16.29
CA TRP A 68 -12.28 20.77 15.91
C TRP A 68 -11.89 20.88 14.44
N PHE A 69 -11.28 19.84 13.88
CA PHE A 69 -10.95 19.79 12.45
C PHE A 69 -12.20 19.70 11.56
N GLU A 70 -13.22 18.93 11.97
CA GLU A 70 -14.48 18.83 11.23
C GLU A 70 -15.30 20.13 11.29
N ALA A 71 -15.25 20.84 12.43
CA ALA A 71 -15.88 22.15 12.56
C ALA A 71 -15.17 23.22 11.72
N GLU A 72 -13.84 23.23 11.68
CA GLU A 72 -13.04 24.24 10.99
C GLU A 72 -11.88 23.60 10.18
N PRO A 73 -12.15 23.05 8.98
CA PRO A 73 -11.16 22.30 8.18
C PRO A 73 -9.96 23.12 7.70
N TRP A 74 -10.07 24.45 7.67
CA TRP A 74 -9.03 25.38 7.25
C TRP A 74 -8.03 25.74 8.35
N ARG A 75 -8.24 25.34 9.60
CA ARG A 75 -7.32 25.66 10.70
C ARG A 75 -5.95 25.02 10.54
N THR A 76 -4.94 25.73 11.05
CA THR A 76 -3.57 25.24 11.04
C THR A 76 -3.32 24.30 12.21
N GLY A 77 -2.38 23.36 12.03
CA GLY A 77 -1.95 22.46 13.11
C GLY A 77 -1.29 23.21 14.28
N SER A 78 -0.77 24.42 14.04
CA SER A 78 -0.22 25.25 15.11
C SER A 78 -1.33 25.76 16.03
N GLU A 79 -2.41 26.30 15.47
CA GLU A 79 -3.55 26.79 16.26
C GLU A 79 -4.23 25.68 17.05
N LEU A 80 -4.39 24.50 16.44
CA LEU A 80 -4.95 23.33 17.13
C LEU A 80 -4.03 22.87 18.27
N LEU A 81 -2.71 22.95 18.10
CA LEU A 81 -1.76 22.62 19.17
C LEU A 81 -1.80 23.66 20.30
N SER A 82 -1.84 24.95 19.97
CA SER A 82 -1.95 26.01 20.99
C SER A 82 -3.25 25.90 21.78
N ARG A 83 -4.37 25.60 21.11
CA ARG A 83 -5.65 25.32 21.77
C ARG A 83 -5.56 24.09 22.68
N LEU A 84 -4.89 23.03 22.21
CA LEU A 84 -4.70 21.82 23.00
C LEU A 84 -3.83 22.05 24.25
N GLN A 85 -2.79 22.86 24.12
CA GLN A 85 -1.91 23.25 25.24
C GLN A 85 -2.64 24.15 26.26
N ALA A 86 -3.57 24.99 25.80
CA ALA A 86 -4.40 25.81 26.69
C ALA A 86 -5.39 24.95 27.50
N GLU A 87 -6.00 23.94 26.88
CA GLU A 87 -6.94 23.02 27.53
C GLU A 87 -6.23 22.04 28.49
N TYR A 88 -5.05 21.57 28.11
CA TYR A 88 -4.27 20.59 28.86
C TYR A 88 -2.81 21.07 29.06
N PRO A 89 -2.58 21.99 30.00
CA PRO A 89 -1.25 22.53 30.24
C PRO A 89 -0.30 21.42 30.71
N GLY A 90 0.85 21.29 30.04
CA GLY A 90 1.94 20.40 30.45
C GLY A 90 1.90 18.96 29.88
N ASP A 91 0.77 18.50 29.33
CA ASP A 91 0.66 17.15 28.74
C ASP A 91 1.21 17.11 27.29
N TYR A 92 1.13 18.24 26.57
CA TYR A 92 1.40 18.30 25.12
C TYR A 92 2.53 19.28 24.74
N PRO A 93 3.78 18.79 24.62
CA PRO A 93 4.91 19.63 24.23
C PRO A 93 4.91 19.98 22.72
N ASP A 94 5.54 21.10 22.35
CA ASP A 94 5.60 21.60 20.96
C ASP A 94 6.19 20.62 19.94
N LYS A 95 7.02 19.68 20.39
CA LYS A 95 7.55 18.59 19.55
C LYS A 95 6.45 17.73 18.90
N LEU A 96 5.20 17.82 19.39
CA LEU A 96 4.04 17.13 18.81
C LEU A 96 3.47 17.84 17.58
N LEU A 97 3.90 19.06 17.25
CA LEU A 97 3.43 19.81 16.08
C LEU A 97 3.56 19.00 14.79
N ARG A 98 4.71 18.36 14.55
CA ARG A 98 4.90 17.52 13.35
C ARG A 98 3.98 16.31 13.33
N THR A 99 3.66 15.74 14.50
CA THR A 99 2.74 14.60 14.62
C THR A 99 1.32 15.05 14.28
N LEU A 100 0.90 16.21 14.79
CA LEU A 100 -0.41 16.79 14.52
C LEU A 100 -0.56 17.18 13.04
N GLN A 101 0.41 17.89 12.47
CA GLN A 101 0.42 18.26 11.05
C GLN A 101 0.34 17.03 10.13
N ARG A 102 1.07 15.95 10.47
CA ARG A 102 0.99 14.69 9.71
C ARG A 102 -0.41 14.08 9.76
N ARG A 103 -1.07 14.09 10.93
CA ARG A 103 -2.45 13.61 11.06
C ARG A 103 -3.44 14.48 10.28
N LEU A 104 -3.31 15.81 10.36
CA LEU A 104 -4.13 16.73 9.58
C LEU A 104 -3.98 16.51 8.08
N LYS A 105 -2.76 16.23 7.60
CA LYS A 105 -2.54 15.88 6.20
C LYS A 105 -3.33 14.64 5.81
N VAL A 106 -3.31 13.59 6.64
CA VAL A 106 -4.10 12.36 6.40
C VAL A 106 -5.60 12.67 6.38
N TRP A 107 -6.11 13.41 7.36
CA TRP A 107 -7.53 13.77 7.41
C TRP A 107 -7.97 14.64 6.22
N ARG A 108 -7.13 15.57 5.75
CA ARG A 108 -7.42 16.32 4.52
C ARG A 108 -7.44 15.43 3.28
N SER A 109 -6.56 14.45 3.20
CA SER A 109 -6.59 13.45 2.12
C SER A 109 -7.87 12.62 2.19
N GLU A 110 -8.26 12.13 3.38
CA GLU A 110 -9.52 11.40 3.58
C GLU A 110 -10.73 12.25 3.14
N GLN A 111 -10.78 13.53 3.52
CA GLN A 111 -11.86 14.44 3.10
C GLN A 111 -11.85 14.70 1.59
N ALA A 112 -10.68 14.87 0.98
CA ALA A 112 -10.56 15.02 -0.47
C ALA A 112 -11.02 13.75 -1.19
N ASP A 113 -10.64 12.57 -0.69
CA ASP A 113 -11.07 11.29 -1.23
C ASP A 113 -12.60 11.13 -1.11
N VAL A 114 -13.20 11.52 0.01
CA VAL A 114 -14.66 11.52 0.16
C VAL A 114 -15.33 12.48 -0.84
N LEU A 115 -14.78 13.66 -1.08
CA LEU A 115 -15.34 14.61 -2.06
C LEU A 115 -15.20 14.10 -3.51
N LEU A 116 -14.06 13.50 -3.84
CA LEU A 116 -13.75 13.01 -5.18
C LEU A 116 -14.48 11.69 -5.51
N PHE A 117 -14.56 10.77 -4.55
CA PHE A 117 -15.12 9.42 -4.75
C PHE A 117 -16.54 9.27 -4.19
N GLY A 118 -16.97 10.11 -3.25
CA GLY A 118 -18.33 10.12 -2.74
C GLY A 118 -19.35 10.66 -3.74
N THR A 119 -18.93 11.55 -4.64
CA THR A 119 -19.76 12.05 -5.74
C THR A 119 -19.98 11.02 -6.85
N LEU A 120 -19.08 10.04 -7.01
CA LEU A 120 -19.20 8.96 -8.01
C LEU A 120 -20.22 7.89 -7.62
N ASN A 121 -20.59 7.79 -6.34
CA ASN A 121 -21.59 6.84 -5.84
C ASN A 121 -23.01 7.45 -5.74
N THR A 122 -23.17 8.71 -6.13
CA THR A 122 -24.47 9.38 -6.19
C THR A 122 -24.85 9.58 -7.66
N GLU A 123 -25.00 8.49 -8.42
CA GLU A 123 -25.89 8.54 -9.57
C GLU A 123 -27.32 8.46 -9.04
N PRO A 124 -28.16 9.49 -9.22
CA PRO A 124 -29.57 9.37 -8.86
C PRO A 124 -30.19 8.24 -9.69
N PRO A 125 -31.09 7.42 -9.12
CA PRO A 125 -31.79 6.41 -9.89
C PRO A 125 -32.50 7.12 -11.04
N ILE A 126 -32.09 6.81 -12.27
CA ILE A 126 -32.75 7.28 -13.49
C ILE A 126 -34.20 6.82 -13.39
N GLN A 127 -35.09 7.71 -12.96
CA GLN A 127 -36.52 7.45 -12.93
C GLN A 127 -36.93 7.24 -14.38
N GLN A 128 -37.25 5.98 -14.72
CA GLN A 128 -37.91 5.62 -15.96
C GLN A 128 -39.12 6.53 -16.12
N ILE A 129 -39.03 7.46 -17.06
CA ILE A 129 -40.15 8.27 -17.50
C ILE A 129 -41.09 7.30 -18.22
N ALA A 130 -42.08 6.79 -17.48
CA ALA A 130 -43.20 6.06 -18.04
C ALA A 130 -43.94 7.00 -19.00
N ARG A 131 -43.86 6.71 -20.31
CA ARG A 131 -44.78 7.27 -21.30
C ARG A 131 -46.16 6.62 -21.11
N PRO A 132 -47.24 7.39 -20.93
CA PRO A 132 -48.58 6.84 -21.06
C PRO A 132 -48.95 6.64 -22.54
N HIS A 133 -49.92 5.76 -22.70
CA HIS A 133 -50.51 5.11 -23.87
C HIS A 133 -50.98 6.06 -24.99
#